data_AF-L7UFM6-F1
#
_entry.id   AF-L7UFM6-F1
#
_cell.length_a   1.000
_cell.length_b   1.000
_cell.length_c   1.000
_cell.angle_alpha   90.00
_cell.angle_beta   90.00
_cell.angle_gamma   90.00
#
_symmetry.space_group_name_H-M   'P 1'
#
loop_
_entity.id
_entity.type
_entity.pdbx_description
1 polymer ?
#
loop_
_entity_poly.entity_id
_entity_poly.type
_entity_poly.pdbx_seq_one_letter_code
_entity_poly.pdbx_strand_id
1 'polypeptide(L)'
;MRSPLLPTLALVSSLAFPAFAADDAAKKTSNLKVKVVCAQDSKDGSRAVQGTDLVIEAGDKVKDAVAIDGNVIVRKGASVDDAVAIHGRVIVEPGALVKGDAVSMGGEVRVQKGARVEGSALALGGKLNVDKDATIEGDKVSLSFEIGGKDLVKGLIEEALDDESGCHIIDNDEDDSDDSDKDV
;
A
#
# COMPACT_ATOMS: atom_id res chain seq x y z
N MET A 1 5.09 -63.16 -39.89
CA MET A 1 5.78 -62.33 -40.91
C MET A 1 4.73 -61.55 -41.68
N ARG A 2 5.02 -60.27 -41.99
CA ARG A 2 4.50 -59.40 -43.08
C ARG A 2 3.00 -59.46 -43.47
N SER A 3 2.34 -58.30 -43.34
CA SER A 3 1.03 -57.93 -43.91
C SER A 3 1.06 -57.92 -45.46
N PRO A 4 -0.11 -58.04 -46.13
CA PRO A 4 -0.82 -56.86 -46.67
C PRO A 4 -2.36 -56.93 -46.41
N LEU A 5 -3.23 -55.96 -46.74
CA LEU A 5 -3.13 -54.71 -47.54
C LEU A 5 -4.10 -53.61 -46.97
N LEU A 6 -4.61 -52.71 -47.82
CA LEU A 6 -5.49 -51.54 -47.56
C LEU A 6 -6.39 -51.33 -48.82
N PRO A 7 -7.56 -50.64 -48.78
CA PRO A 7 -7.63 -49.19 -48.55
C PRO A 7 -8.80 -48.67 -47.69
N THR A 8 -8.47 -47.71 -46.82
CA THR A 8 -9.41 -46.88 -46.07
C THR A 8 -9.78 -45.61 -46.85
N LEU A 9 -11.06 -45.24 -46.82
CA LEU A 9 -11.57 -44.02 -47.46
C LEU A 9 -11.05 -42.75 -46.75
N ALA A 10 -10.71 -41.71 -47.50
CA ALA A 10 -10.26 -40.42 -46.95
C ALA A 10 -11.41 -39.42 -46.83
N LEU A 11 -11.47 -38.65 -45.73
CA LEU A 11 -12.27 -37.42 -45.69
C LEU A 11 -11.67 -36.34 -44.76
N VAL A 12 -10.93 -35.42 -45.37
CA VAL A 12 -10.84 -33.96 -45.12
C VAL A 12 -10.95 -33.41 -43.67
N SER A 13 -9.77 -32.96 -43.18
CA SER A 13 -9.47 -31.63 -42.62
C SER A 13 -10.52 -30.87 -41.76
N SER A 14 -10.13 -30.57 -40.52
CA SER A 14 -10.17 -29.17 -40.00
C SER A 14 -9.13 -28.99 -38.89
N LEU A 15 -8.27 -27.98 -39.02
CA LEU A 15 -7.35 -27.56 -37.96
C LEU A 15 -8.09 -26.67 -36.96
N ALA A 16 -8.03 -27.00 -35.67
CA ALA A 16 -8.39 -26.10 -34.59
C ALA A 16 -7.38 -26.27 -33.44
N PHE A 17 -6.77 -25.16 -33.03
CA PHE A 17 -5.77 -25.12 -31.97
C PHE A 17 -6.41 -25.35 -30.59
N PRO A 18 -5.70 -25.95 -29.62
CA PRO A 18 -6.11 -25.87 -28.23
C PRO A 18 -5.93 -24.43 -27.75
N ALA A 19 -7.05 -23.71 -27.59
CA ALA A 19 -7.05 -22.42 -26.93
C ALA A 19 -6.67 -22.62 -25.45
N PHE A 20 -5.73 -21.82 -24.96
CA PHE A 20 -5.45 -21.70 -23.53
C PHE A 20 -6.67 -21.11 -22.83
N ALA A 21 -7.51 -21.97 -22.26
CA ALA A 21 -8.51 -21.56 -21.28
C ALA A 21 -7.83 -21.50 -19.91
N ALA A 22 -7.36 -20.31 -19.54
CA ALA A 22 -7.02 -20.01 -18.15
C ALA A 22 -8.33 -19.94 -17.34
N ASP A 23 -8.36 -20.61 -16.19
CA ASP A 23 -9.57 -20.87 -15.41
C ASP A 23 -9.90 -19.69 -14.47
N ASP A 24 -10.74 -18.78 -14.94
CA ASP A 24 -11.25 -17.64 -14.16
C ASP A 24 -12.44 -18.06 -13.27
N ALA A 25 -12.13 -18.68 -12.12
CA ALA A 25 -13.11 -19.27 -11.20
C ALA A 25 -13.29 -18.49 -9.87
N ALA A 26 -13.82 -17.27 -9.99
CA ALA A 26 -14.78 -16.64 -9.08
C ALA A 26 -14.63 -16.72 -7.53
N LYS A 27 -14.62 -15.53 -6.90
CA LYS A 27 -15.57 -15.24 -5.80
C LYS A 27 -16.09 -13.80 -5.84
N LYS A 28 -17.29 -13.61 -5.28
CA LYS A 28 -18.27 -12.58 -5.68
C LYS A 28 -18.64 -11.67 -4.49
N THR A 29 -19.34 -10.58 -4.82
CA THR A 29 -20.17 -9.69 -3.96
C THR A 29 -19.47 -8.63 -3.10
N SER A 30 -19.50 -7.39 -3.59
CA SER A 30 -20.01 -6.22 -2.85
C SER A 30 -20.59 -5.21 -3.85
N ASN A 31 -21.81 -4.72 -3.60
CA ASN A 31 -22.44 -3.71 -4.45
C ASN A 31 -21.77 -2.35 -4.23
N LEU A 32 -20.93 -1.91 -5.16
CA LEU A 32 -20.54 -0.51 -5.25
C LEU A 32 -20.37 -0.10 -6.71
N LYS A 33 -20.75 1.14 -7.04
CA LYS A 33 -20.75 1.66 -8.41
C LYS A 33 -19.35 1.49 -9.01
N VAL A 34 -19.24 0.82 -10.15
CA VAL A 34 -18.01 0.81 -10.95
C VAL A 34 -17.83 2.21 -11.54
N LYS A 35 -17.20 3.10 -10.77
CA LYS A 35 -16.69 4.39 -11.25
C LYS A 35 -15.61 4.03 -12.27
N VAL A 36 -15.91 4.20 -13.56
CA VAL A 36 -14.94 3.84 -14.60
C VAL A 36 -13.76 4.78 -14.49
N VAL A 37 -12.62 4.12 -14.33
CA VAL A 37 -11.33 4.65 -14.00
C VAL A 37 -10.56 4.83 -15.29
N CYS A 38 -9.97 6.01 -15.51
CA CYS A 38 -9.01 6.18 -16.59
C CYS A 38 -7.75 5.35 -16.28
N ALA A 39 -7.73 4.09 -16.71
CA ALA A 39 -6.53 3.26 -16.74
C ALA A 39 -5.73 3.62 -17.99
N GLN A 40 -4.67 4.40 -17.82
CA GLN A 40 -3.83 4.83 -18.94
C GLN A 40 -2.43 4.23 -18.79
N ASP A 41 -2.17 3.17 -19.56
CA ASP A 41 -0.81 2.69 -19.81
C ASP A 41 -0.14 3.64 -20.83
N SER A 42 0.96 4.26 -20.43
CA SER A 42 1.81 5.05 -21.33
C SER A 42 2.75 4.13 -22.11
N LYS A 43 3.18 4.57 -23.31
CA LYS A 43 4.22 3.85 -24.08
C LYS A 43 5.54 3.72 -23.29
N ASP A 44 5.73 4.59 -22.31
CA ASP A 44 6.87 4.66 -21.41
C ASP A 44 6.78 3.71 -20.20
N GLY A 45 5.70 2.92 -20.08
CA GLY A 45 5.51 1.92 -19.03
C GLY A 45 4.90 2.45 -17.73
N SER A 46 4.42 3.70 -17.71
CA SER A 46 3.66 4.29 -16.59
C SER A 46 2.21 3.82 -16.60
N ARG A 47 1.62 3.61 -15.42
CA ARG A 47 0.21 3.26 -15.22
C ARG A 47 -0.46 4.24 -14.28
N ALA A 48 -1.50 4.93 -14.76
CA ALA A 48 -2.34 5.79 -13.94
C ALA A 48 -3.76 5.21 -13.82
N VAL A 49 -4.39 5.35 -12.65
CA VAL A 49 -5.79 5.00 -12.37
C VAL A 49 -6.48 6.09 -11.54
N GLN A 50 -7.78 6.33 -11.75
CA GLN A 50 -8.62 7.20 -10.93
C GLN A 50 -9.94 6.53 -10.48
N GLY A 51 -10.09 6.19 -9.19
CA GLY A 51 -11.32 5.68 -8.58
C GLY A 51 -11.34 4.18 -8.29
N THR A 52 -10.19 3.51 -8.37
CA THR A 52 -9.96 2.10 -8.07
C THR A 52 -8.51 1.92 -7.62
N ASP A 53 -8.22 0.76 -7.05
CA ASP A 53 -6.86 0.39 -6.66
C ASP A 53 -6.02 -0.04 -7.87
N LEU A 54 -4.77 0.42 -7.95
CA LEU A 54 -3.74 -0.04 -8.88
C LEU A 54 -2.90 -1.11 -8.20
N VAL A 55 -3.03 -2.35 -8.67
CA VAL A 55 -2.21 -3.47 -8.21
C VAL A 55 -1.12 -3.74 -9.25
N ILE A 56 0.14 -3.71 -8.82
CA ILE A 56 1.29 -4.12 -9.65
C ILE A 56 1.68 -5.52 -9.22
N GLU A 57 1.47 -6.50 -10.11
CA GLU A 57 1.64 -7.92 -9.82
C GLU A 57 3.12 -8.37 -9.84
N ALA A 58 3.39 -9.54 -9.25
CA ALA A 58 4.74 -10.06 -9.12
C ALA A 58 5.45 -10.21 -10.48
N GLY A 59 6.62 -9.58 -10.63
CA GLY A 59 7.40 -9.59 -11.88
C GLY A 59 7.08 -8.47 -12.86
N ASP A 60 5.99 -7.72 -12.66
CA ASP A 60 5.73 -6.50 -13.44
C ASP A 60 6.78 -5.42 -13.14
N LYS A 61 7.13 -4.68 -14.18
CA LYS A 61 7.95 -3.47 -14.10
C LYS A 61 7.14 -2.31 -14.64
N VAL A 62 6.77 -1.39 -13.76
CA VAL A 62 6.05 -0.16 -14.10
C VAL A 62 6.96 1.01 -13.80
N LYS A 63 6.90 2.06 -14.61
CA LYS A 63 7.68 3.26 -14.36
C LYS A 63 7.02 4.07 -13.24
N ASP A 64 5.98 4.82 -13.59
CA ASP A 64 5.21 5.60 -12.62
C ASP A 64 3.87 4.88 -12.35
N ALA A 65 3.59 4.52 -11.10
CA ALA A 65 2.36 3.87 -10.65
C ALA A 65 1.51 4.87 -9.86
N VAL A 66 0.47 5.43 -10.49
CA VAL A 66 -0.34 6.51 -9.92
C VAL A 66 -1.78 6.05 -9.69
N ALA A 67 -2.29 6.23 -8.47
CA ALA A 67 -3.72 6.06 -8.15
C ALA A 67 -4.32 7.34 -7.56
N ILE A 68 -5.49 7.74 -8.04
CA ILE A 68 -6.27 8.88 -7.53
C ILE A 68 -7.61 8.34 -7.03
N ASP A 69 -8.08 8.73 -5.84
CA ASP A 69 -9.25 8.12 -5.17
C ASP A 69 -9.13 6.58 -5.10
N GLY A 70 -7.93 6.06 -4.81
CA GLY A 70 -7.61 4.63 -4.83
C GLY A 70 -6.21 4.33 -4.30
N ASN A 71 -5.93 3.07 -3.99
CA ASN A 71 -4.67 2.62 -3.40
C ASN A 71 -3.67 2.16 -4.49
N VAL A 72 -2.37 2.39 -4.28
CA VAL A 72 -1.29 1.73 -5.04
C VAL A 72 -0.79 0.55 -4.22
N ILE A 73 -0.82 -0.66 -4.79
CA ILE A 73 -0.41 -1.90 -4.12
C ILE A 73 0.69 -2.55 -4.96
N VAL A 74 1.92 -2.51 -4.45
CA VAL A 74 3.09 -3.09 -5.11
C VAL A 74 3.33 -4.47 -4.51
N ARG A 75 3.05 -5.54 -5.27
CA ARG A 75 3.17 -6.92 -4.80
C ARG A 75 4.62 -7.37 -4.66
N LYS A 76 4.84 -8.42 -3.87
CA LYS A 76 6.13 -9.11 -3.77
C LYS A 76 6.74 -9.40 -5.15
N GLY A 77 7.98 -8.95 -5.38
CA GLY A 77 8.70 -9.19 -6.64
C GLY A 77 8.28 -8.28 -7.81
N ALA A 78 7.32 -7.38 -7.63
CA ALA A 78 7.13 -6.26 -8.54
C ALA A 78 8.24 -5.21 -8.35
N SER A 79 8.53 -4.46 -9.40
CA SER A 79 9.38 -3.26 -9.32
C SER A 79 8.67 -2.07 -9.93
N VAL A 80 8.61 -0.98 -9.18
CA VAL A 80 8.16 0.32 -9.67
C VAL A 80 9.32 1.32 -9.58
N ASP A 81 9.33 2.34 -10.43
CA ASP A 81 10.18 3.51 -10.18
C ASP A 81 9.48 4.38 -9.14
N ASP A 82 8.41 5.10 -9.51
CA ASP A 82 7.64 5.95 -8.58
C ASP A 82 6.26 5.38 -8.26
N ALA A 83 5.80 5.51 -7.01
CA ALA A 83 4.51 5.03 -6.53
C ALA A 83 3.73 6.14 -5.80
N VAL A 84 2.64 6.64 -6.41
CA VAL A 84 1.91 7.81 -5.92
C VAL A 84 0.42 7.50 -5.72
N ALA A 85 -0.11 7.68 -4.50
CA ALA A 85 -1.53 7.57 -4.20
C ALA A 85 -2.11 8.90 -3.70
N ILE A 86 -3.17 9.40 -4.33
CA ILE A 86 -3.91 10.60 -3.94
C ILE A 86 -5.29 10.18 -3.41
N HIS A 87 -5.62 10.61 -2.19
CA HIS A 87 -6.78 10.13 -1.41
C HIS A 87 -6.83 8.60 -1.25
N GLY A 88 -5.66 7.97 -1.09
CA GLY A 88 -5.51 6.53 -0.94
C GLY A 88 -4.14 6.17 -0.39
N ARG A 89 -3.92 4.87 -0.16
CA ARG A 89 -2.70 4.36 0.47
C ARG A 89 -1.70 3.86 -0.57
N VAL A 90 -0.41 4.04 -0.30
CA VAL A 90 0.67 3.30 -0.97
C VAL A 90 1.03 2.12 -0.08
N ILE A 91 0.91 0.90 -0.59
CA ILE A 91 1.18 -0.33 0.14
C ILE A 91 2.29 -1.07 -0.60
N VAL A 92 3.47 -1.15 0.03
CA VAL A 92 4.64 -1.87 -0.51
C VAL A 92 4.78 -3.19 0.23
N GLU A 93 4.55 -4.30 -0.45
CA GLU A 93 4.55 -5.64 0.16
C GLU A 93 5.97 -6.23 0.38
N PRO A 94 6.11 -7.27 1.22
CA PRO A 94 7.39 -7.91 1.50
C PRO A 94 8.10 -8.41 0.23
N GLY A 95 9.28 -7.87 -0.06
CA GLY A 95 10.05 -8.20 -1.26
C GLY A 95 9.60 -7.47 -2.54
N ALA A 96 8.77 -6.43 -2.43
CA ALA A 96 8.59 -5.44 -3.49
C ALA A 96 9.74 -4.42 -3.50
N LEU A 97 10.01 -3.82 -4.67
CA LEU A 97 11.04 -2.79 -4.85
C LEU A 97 10.43 -1.51 -5.45
N VAL A 98 10.61 -0.39 -4.77
CA VAL A 98 10.37 0.97 -5.29
C VAL A 98 11.75 1.61 -5.51
N LYS A 99 12.07 2.10 -6.71
CA LYS A 99 13.40 2.70 -6.99
C LYS A 99 13.46 4.21 -6.79
N GLY A 100 12.35 4.88 -7.04
CA GLY A 100 12.11 6.29 -6.73
C GLY A 100 11.28 6.40 -5.47
N ASP A 101 10.30 7.29 -5.49
CA ASP A 101 9.58 7.72 -4.29
C ASP A 101 8.25 6.97 -4.08
N ALA A 102 7.91 6.72 -2.82
CA ALA A 102 6.63 6.19 -2.36
C ALA A 102 5.82 7.29 -1.66
N VAL A 103 4.84 7.88 -2.35
CA VAL A 103 4.14 9.09 -1.93
C VAL A 103 2.64 8.84 -1.74
N SER A 104 2.10 9.13 -0.55
CA SER A 104 0.66 9.17 -0.29
C SER A 104 0.22 10.58 0.10
N MET A 105 -0.84 11.08 -0.53
CA MET A 105 -1.51 12.34 -0.20
C MET A 105 -2.91 12.05 0.36
N GLY A 106 -3.19 12.47 1.59
CA GLY A 106 -4.45 12.24 2.29
C GLY A 106 -4.69 10.79 2.73
N GLY A 107 -3.63 10.00 2.91
CA GLY A 107 -3.72 8.55 3.16
C GLY A 107 -2.65 7.98 4.08
N GLU A 108 -2.11 6.81 3.74
CA GLU A 108 -1.03 6.14 4.46
C GLU A 108 0.02 5.62 3.46
N VAL A 109 1.30 5.81 3.74
CA VAL A 109 2.37 5.03 3.11
C VAL A 109 2.69 3.88 4.06
N ARG A 110 2.47 2.64 3.64
CA ARG A 110 2.74 1.42 4.41
C ARG A 110 3.81 0.58 3.73
N VAL A 111 5.01 0.58 4.30
CA VAL A 111 6.16 -0.20 3.82
C VAL A 111 6.34 -1.42 4.72
N GLN A 112 6.02 -2.61 4.21
CA GLN A 112 6.04 -3.84 4.99
C GLN A 112 7.45 -4.43 5.12
N LYS A 113 7.64 -5.31 6.11
CA LYS A 113 8.93 -5.97 6.39
C LYS A 113 9.53 -6.62 5.13
N GLY A 114 10.80 -6.36 4.86
CA GLY A 114 11.50 -6.87 3.68
C GLY A 114 11.12 -6.21 2.35
N ALA A 115 10.29 -5.17 2.35
CA ALA A 115 10.19 -4.25 1.21
C ALA A 115 11.41 -3.31 1.16
N ARG A 116 11.77 -2.83 -0.04
CA ARG A 116 12.83 -1.84 -0.23
C ARG A 116 12.35 -0.66 -1.06
N VAL A 117 12.63 0.55 -0.59
CA VAL A 117 12.44 1.83 -1.26
C VAL A 117 13.82 2.49 -1.39
N GLU A 118 14.30 2.70 -2.61
CA GLU A 118 15.61 3.33 -2.86
C GLU A 118 15.51 4.87 -2.82
N GLY A 119 14.34 5.43 -3.13
CA GLY A 119 14.02 6.84 -2.87
C GLY A 119 13.36 7.07 -1.51
N SER A 120 12.50 8.09 -1.45
CA SER A 120 11.88 8.61 -0.25
C SER A 120 10.48 8.04 -0.01
N ALA A 121 10.06 7.97 1.25
CA ALA A 121 8.69 7.64 1.64
C ALA A 121 8.00 8.85 2.27
N LEU A 122 6.99 9.39 1.57
CA LEU A 122 6.36 10.67 1.88
C LEU A 122 4.85 10.49 2.12
N ALA A 123 4.38 10.72 3.35
CA ALA A 123 2.97 10.73 3.70
C ALA A 123 2.50 12.16 4.02
N LEU A 124 1.78 12.80 3.09
CA LEU A 124 1.27 14.16 3.22
C LEU A 124 -0.22 14.14 3.60
N GLY A 125 -0.62 14.86 4.64
CA GLY A 125 -1.97 14.78 5.21
C GLY A 125 -2.34 13.38 5.73
N GLY A 126 -1.35 12.60 6.18
CA GLY A 126 -1.48 11.16 6.35
C GLY A 126 -0.52 10.56 7.38
N LYS A 127 -0.37 9.23 7.35
CA LYS A 127 0.56 8.49 8.22
C LYS A 127 1.63 7.76 7.40
N LEU A 128 2.86 7.71 7.91
CA LEU A 128 3.94 6.88 7.38
C LEU A 128 4.15 5.70 8.34
N ASN A 129 4.05 4.49 7.83
CA ASN A 129 4.15 3.27 8.62
C ASN A 129 5.19 2.34 7.97
N VAL A 130 6.28 2.10 8.68
CA VAL A 130 7.47 1.40 8.17
C VAL A 130 7.81 0.29 9.16
N ASP A 131 7.66 -0.96 8.73
CA ASP A 131 8.02 -2.11 9.55
C ASP A 131 9.54 -2.14 9.83
N LYS A 132 9.96 -2.75 10.94
CA LYS A 132 11.36 -2.75 11.42
C LYS A 132 12.38 -3.35 10.44
N ASP A 133 11.95 -4.27 9.58
CA ASP A 133 12.80 -4.91 8.56
C ASP A 133 12.60 -4.31 7.15
N ALA A 134 11.97 -3.14 7.02
CA ALA A 134 11.84 -2.43 5.76
C ALA A 134 13.03 -1.48 5.53
N THR A 135 13.56 -1.48 4.31
CA THR A 135 14.65 -0.58 3.90
C THR A 135 14.09 0.62 3.15
N ILE A 136 14.44 1.83 3.58
CA ILE A 136 14.17 3.08 2.87
C ILE A 136 15.49 3.85 2.87
N GLU A 137 16.02 4.15 1.69
CA GLU A 137 17.35 4.76 1.52
C GLU A 137 17.29 6.29 1.43
N GLY A 138 16.17 6.84 0.93
CA GLY A 138 15.85 8.28 0.97
C GLY A 138 15.09 8.72 2.22
N ASP A 139 14.44 9.88 2.13
CA ASP A 139 13.84 10.54 3.28
C ASP A 139 12.54 9.86 3.76
N LYS A 140 12.29 9.89 5.07
CA LYS A 140 11.05 9.42 5.70
C LYS A 140 10.28 10.63 6.23
N VAL A 141 9.25 11.08 5.53
CA VAL A 141 8.48 12.27 5.90
C VAL A 141 7.01 11.92 6.12
N SER A 142 6.50 12.24 7.30
CA SER A 142 5.06 12.26 7.59
C SER A 142 4.64 13.66 8.02
N LEU A 143 3.79 14.30 7.21
CA LEU A 143 3.19 15.59 7.52
C LEU A 143 1.69 15.38 7.74
N SER A 144 1.28 15.12 8.98
CA SER A 144 -0.14 15.07 9.37
C SER A 144 -0.70 16.48 9.53
N PHE A 145 -1.69 16.86 8.71
CA PHE A 145 -2.45 18.09 8.89
C PHE A 145 -3.49 17.93 10.02
N GLU A 146 -3.02 17.82 11.25
CA GLU A 146 -3.88 17.80 12.43
C GLU A 146 -4.44 19.19 12.75
N ILE A 147 -5.56 19.54 12.12
CA ILE A 147 -6.40 20.65 12.58
C ILE A 147 -7.12 20.20 13.86
N GLY A 148 -6.43 20.37 14.99
CA GLY A 148 -6.85 19.89 16.31
C GLY A 148 -5.70 19.70 17.30
N GLY A 149 -4.46 19.58 16.81
CA GLY A 149 -3.22 19.78 17.54
C GLY A 149 -2.89 18.78 18.65
N LYS A 150 -2.36 17.59 18.30
CA LYS A 150 -1.45 16.82 19.18
C LYS A 150 -0.77 15.60 18.50
N ASP A 151 0.08 15.82 17.50
CA ASP A 151 1.08 14.81 17.09
C ASP A 151 2.33 15.39 16.38
N LEU A 152 3.00 16.36 17.02
CA LEU A 152 4.38 16.76 16.67
C LEU A 152 5.30 16.95 17.88
N VAL A 153 4.84 16.63 19.10
CA VAL A 153 5.56 16.98 20.34
C VAL A 153 6.25 15.79 20.99
N LYS A 154 5.79 14.53 20.81
CA LYS A 154 6.41 13.37 21.49
C LYS A 154 7.89 13.17 21.14
N GLY A 155 8.25 13.23 19.85
CA GLY A 155 9.64 13.06 19.41
C GLY A 155 10.59 14.22 19.78
N LEU A 156 10.06 15.38 20.20
CA LEU A 156 10.87 16.51 20.66
C LEU A 156 10.85 16.65 22.20
N ILE A 157 9.86 16.05 22.87
CA ILE A 157 9.74 16.01 24.33
C ILE A 157 10.64 14.92 24.92
N GLU A 158 10.77 13.75 24.29
CA GLU A 158 11.58 12.64 24.81
C GLU A 158 13.08 12.98 24.91
N GLU A 159 13.61 13.87 24.06
CA GLU A 159 15.01 14.36 24.16
C GLU A 159 15.17 15.63 25.01
N ALA A 160 14.08 16.20 25.53
CA ALA A 160 14.07 17.42 26.33
C ALA A 160 13.63 17.23 27.80
N LEU A 161 13.16 16.03 28.19
CA LEU A 161 12.68 15.75 29.55
C LEU A 161 13.65 14.95 30.43
N ASP A 162 14.68 14.29 29.87
CA ASP A 162 15.46 13.30 30.62
C ASP A 162 16.60 13.90 31.47
N ASP A 163 16.89 15.21 31.37
CA ASP A 163 18.12 15.80 31.93
C ASP A 163 17.96 16.78 33.12
N GLU A 164 16.78 17.37 33.44
CA GLU A 164 16.75 18.35 34.57
C GLU A 164 15.45 18.56 35.40
N SER A 165 14.43 17.68 35.36
CA SER A 165 13.40 17.75 36.43
C SER A 165 12.81 16.41 36.83
N GLY A 166 13.08 16.01 38.09
CA GLY A 166 12.54 14.81 38.71
C GLY A 166 11.04 14.92 39.03
N CYS A 167 10.21 14.83 38.00
CA CYS A 167 8.75 14.75 38.11
C CYS A 167 8.29 13.30 37.95
N HIS A 168 8.01 12.63 39.07
CA HIS A 168 7.26 11.38 39.10
C HIS A 168 5.78 11.68 38.86
N ILE A 169 5.10 10.94 37.98
CA ILE A 169 3.64 11.03 37.86
C ILE A 169 3.04 10.45 39.15
N ILE A 170 2.28 11.25 39.90
CA ILE A 170 1.48 10.77 41.01
C ILE A 170 0.10 10.46 40.45
N ASP A 171 -0.12 9.19 40.11
CA ASP A 171 -1.46 8.66 39.90
C ASP A 171 -2.10 8.50 41.29
N ASN A 172 -3.01 9.41 41.63
CA ASN A 172 -3.84 9.33 42.83
C ASN A 172 -5.32 9.27 42.40
N ASP A 173 -5.73 8.09 41.93
CA ASP A 173 -7.11 7.66 42.08
C ASP A 173 -7.32 7.28 43.55
N GLU A 174 -8.06 8.08 44.32
CA GLU A 174 -8.67 7.63 45.58
C GLU A 174 -9.90 8.51 45.90
N ASP A 175 -11.01 7.84 46.17
CA ASP A 175 -12.36 8.40 46.34
C ASP A 175 -12.62 8.97 47.76
N ASP A 176 -13.87 9.43 47.94
CA ASP A 176 -14.66 9.44 49.18
C ASP A 176 -14.72 10.68 50.11
N SER A 177 -15.95 11.22 50.12
CA SER A 177 -16.75 11.66 51.29
C SER A 177 -16.51 13.01 51.98
N ASP A 178 -17.60 13.78 51.99
CA ASP A 178 -18.24 14.45 53.15
C ASP A 178 -17.36 14.85 54.36
N ASP A 179 -17.42 16.12 54.80
CA ASP A 179 -18.48 16.52 55.75
C ASP A 179 -18.54 18.06 55.99
N SER A 180 -19.39 18.45 56.93
CA SER A 180 -20.02 19.75 57.16
C SER A 180 -19.25 20.73 58.07
N ASP A 181 -19.75 21.98 58.06
CA ASP A 181 -19.88 22.94 59.18
C ASP A 181 -19.05 24.26 59.27
N LYS A 182 -19.81 25.36 59.11
CA LYS A 182 -19.97 26.57 59.98
C LYS A 182 -18.82 27.54 60.32
N ASP A 183 -19.17 28.81 60.09
CA ASP A 183 -19.00 30.00 60.95
C ASP A 183 -17.62 30.41 61.50
N VAL A 184 -17.07 31.52 60.97
CA VAL A 184 -16.66 32.72 61.75
C VAL A 184 -16.95 33.99 60.91
#